data_AF-A0A937VZN5-F1
#
_entry.id   AF-A0A937VZN5-F1
#
_cell.length_a   1.000
_cell.length_b   1.000
_cell.length_c   1.000
_cell.angle_alpha   90.00
_cell.angle_beta   90.00
_cell.angle_gamma   90.00
#
_symmetry.space_group_name_H-M   'P 1'
#
loop_
_entity.id
_entity.type
_entity.pdbx_description
1 polymer ?
#
loop_
_entity_poly.entity_id
_entity_poly.type
_entity_poly.pdbx_seq_one_letter_code
_entity_poly.pdbx_strand_id
1 'polypeptide(L)'
;MQRCCHMLTERDAACKTRGACSHWMGQRPVRRPPRKRSAGMTMESITEGTVLWEPPPQRVANANVTQFMAWLKTTRGLDLADYHALWAWSVQELETFWACVWQYFDVQAAAPYTTILSTRRMPGASWGDGATLNYAQHVLRNRPADGIALVFESEVCPMTELTWGELTRQVAAVAQGLRALGVGQGDRVVAYLPNIPQTLVAFLAVASLGAIWACSSPDFGTASVIDRFVQIAPKVLIAVDGYRYGGRDFAR
;
A
#
# COMPACT_ATOMS: atom_id res chain seq x y z
N MET A 1 25.31 -38.80 -2.86
CA MET A 1 26.70 -39.18 -2.53
C MET A 1 27.60 -38.18 -3.25
N GLN A 2 28.40 -37.41 -2.49
CA GLN A 2 29.39 -36.37 -2.87
C GLN A 2 28.85 -35.15 -3.66
N ARG A 3 28.56 -33.99 -3.03
CA ARG A 3 29.45 -32.98 -2.40
C ARG A 3 30.49 -32.39 -3.36
N CYS A 4 30.32 -31.11 -3.69
CA CYS A 4 31.45 -30.18 -3.82
C CYS A 4 31.09 -28.86 -3.14
N CYS A 5 31.89 -28.54 -2.13
CA CYS A 5 31.83 -27.39 -1.24
C CYS A 5 33.16 -26.65 -1.41
N HIS A 6 33.17 -25.37 -1.01
CA HIS A 6 34.33 -24.46 -0.82
C HIS A 6 34.88 -23.70 -2.03
N MET A 7 34.74 -22.37 -1.98
CA MET A 7 35.91 -21.54 -1.63
C MET A 7 35.46 -20.18 -1.05
N LEU A 8 35.71 -20.02 0.26
CA LEU A 8 35.89 -18.74 0.94
C LEU A 8 37.34 -18.29 0.71
N THR A 9 37.56 -17.00 0.48
CA THR A 9 38.84 -16.36 0.83
C THR A 9 38.57 -14.98 1.43
N GLU A 10 38.96 -14.87 2.70
CA GLU A 10 39.09 -13.67 3.51
C GLU A 10 40.07 -12.66 2.87
N ARG A 11 39.80 -11.37 3.05
CA ARG A 11 40.85 -10.36 3.25
C ARG A 11 40.36 -9.28 4.22
N ASP A 12 40.96 -9.33 5.39
CA ASP A 12 41.03 -8.27 6.40
C ASP A 12 41.58 -6.95 5.83
N ALA A 13 40.96 -5.85 6.24
CA ALA A 13 41.64 -4.55 6.36
C ALA A 13 41.09 -3.82 7.58
N ALA A 14 41.84 -3.92 8.68
CA ALA A 14 41.60 -3.21 9.92
C ALA A 14 41.87 -1.70 9.76
N CYS A 15 40.93 -0.86 10.18
CA CYS A 15 41.21 0.54 10.51
C CYS A 15 41.05 0.73 12.02
N LYS A 16 42.19 0.85 12.71
CA LYS A 16 42.30 1.16 14.13
C LYS A 16 42.14 2.66 14.35
N THR A 17 41.18 3.06 15.17
CA THR A 17 41.33 4.23 16.05
C THR A 17 40.79 3.88 17.43
N ARG A 18 41.71 3.76 18.38
CA ARG A 18 41.44 3.66 19.82
C ARG A 18 41.21 5.07 20.35
N GLY A 19 40.19 5.25 21.19
CA GLY A 19 39.97 6.49 21.92
C GLY A 19 38.91 6.34 23.01
N ALA A 20 39.38 5.93 24.19
CA ALA A 20 38.79 6.16 25.52
C ALA A 20 37.33 5.71 25.77
N CYS A 21 37.22 4.49 26.30
CA CYS A 21 36.11 4.03 27.11
C CYS A 21 36.43 4.37 28.58
N SER A 22 35.81 5.38 29.16
CA SER A 22 35.72 5.56 30.61
C SER A 22 34.57 6.50 30.99
N HIS A 23 33.94 6.19 32.12
CA HIS A 23 32.82 6.89 32.76
C HIS A 23 31.45 6.73 32.12
N TRP A 24 30.70 5.71 32.56
CA TRP A 24 29.34 5.92 33.06
C TRP A 24 29.03 4.83 34.11
N MET A 25 29.57 5.05 35.30
CA MET A 25 29.20 4.29 36.50
C MET A 25 27.74 4.58 36.86
N GLY A 26 26.96 3.51 37.01
CA GLY A 26 25.79 3.38 37.88
C GLY A 26 24.85 4.57 38.00
N GLN A 27 23.89 4.69 37.08
CA GLN A 27 22.64 5.39 37.39
C GLN A 27 21.58 4.39 37.85
N ARG A 28 21.20 4.53 39.13
CA ARG A 28 20.03 3.86 39.73
C ARG A 28 18.80 4.15 38.88
N PRO A 29 17.85 3.21 38.74
CA PRO A 29 16.62 3.47 38.01
C PRO A 29 15.87 4.62 38.71
N VAL A 30 15.67 5.72 37.99
CA VAL A 30 14.82 6.82 38.44
C VAL A 30 13.41 6.26 38.58
N ARG A 31 12.95 6.05 39.82
CA ARG A 31 11.56 5.70 40.09
C ARG A 31 10.68 6.82 39.52
N ARG A 32 9.91 6.51 38.48
CA ARG A 32 8.85 7.40 38.01
C ARG A 32 7.91 7.68 39.19
N PRO A 33 7.56 8.94 39.47
CA PRO A 33 6.55 9.24 40.47
C PRO A 33 5.23 8.56 40.04
N PRO A 34 4.41 8.10 41.00
CA PRO A 34 3.12 7.51 40.69
C PRO A 34 2.31 8.54 39.90
N ARG A 35 1.77 8.12 38.75
CA ARG A 35 0.84 8.92 37.95
C ARG A 35 -0.30 9.32 38.90
N LYS A 36 -0.41 10.61 39.24
CA LYS A 36 -1.59 11.13 39.93
C LYS A 36 -2.78 10.76 39.04
N ARG A 37 -3.63 9.84 39.51
CA ARG A 37 -4.96 9.64 38.94
C ARG A 37 -5.62 11.02 38.97
N SER A 38 -5.87 11.60 37.80
CA SER A 38 -6.73 12.77 37.69
C SER A 38 -8.02 12.43 38.41
N ALA A 39 -8.28 13.15 39.49
CA ALA A 39 -9.53 13.06 40.22
C ALA A 39 -10.67 13.37 39.24
N GLY A 40 -11.64 12.46 39.16
CA GLY A 40 -12.99 12.69 38.65
C GLY A 40 -13.10 13.38 37.30
N MET A 41 -12.78 12.67 36.20
CA MET A 41 -13.50 12.94 34.96
C MET A 41 -14.84 12.21 35.10
N THR A 42 -15.89 12.95 35.46
CA THR A 42 -17.26 12.46 35.37
C THR A 42 -17.46 11.95 33.95
N MET A 43 -17.64 10.63 33.78
CA MET A 43 -18.15 10.09 32.53
C MET A 43 -19.55 10.69 32.37
N GLU A 44 -19.68 11.74 31.57
CA GLU A 44 -20.98 12.12 31.04
C GLU A 44 -21.56 10.88 30.39
N SER A 45 -22.78 10.51 30.80
CA SER A 45 -23.50 9.40 30.21
C SER A 45 -23.75 9.75 28.74
N ILE A 46 -22.97 9.16 27.85
CA ILE A 46 -23.17 9.29 26.41
C ILE A 46 -24.54 8.69 26.09
N THR A 47 -25.46 9.51 25.62
CA THR A 47 -26.76 9.07 25.09
C THR A 47 -26.69 8.95 23.57
N GLU A 48 -27.61 8.17 22.98
CA GLU A 48 -27.75 8.09 21.53
C GLU A 48 -27.97 9.50 20.93
N GLY A 49 -27.24 9.82 19.86
CA GLY A 49 -27.21 11.16 19.26
C GLY A 49 -26.17 12.12 19.84
N THR A 50 -25.45 11.76 20.92
CA THR A 50 -24.36 12.59 21.44
C THR A 50 -23.21 12.63 20.43
N VAL A 51 -22.86 13.83 19.95
CA VAL A 51 -21.68 14.02 19.09
C VAL A 51 -20.43 13.77 19.92
N LEU A 52 -19.71 12.69 19.57
CA LEU A 52 -18.52 12.27 20.33
C LEU A 52 -17.29 13.13 20.03
N TRP A 53 -17.23 13.69 18.82
CA TRP A 53 -16.10 14.46 18.35
C TRP A 53 -16.47 15.24 17.10
N GLU A 54 -15.98 16.48 17.02
CA GLU A 54 -16.06 17.30 15.81
C GLU A 54 -14.66 17.70 15.34
N PRO A 55 -14.41 17.67 14.01
CA PRO A 55 -13.17 18.18 13.47
C PRO A 55 -13.08 19.70 13.71
N PRO A 56 -11.92 20.22 14.14
CA PRO A 56 -11.73 21.66 14.22
C PRO A 56 -11.84 22.27 12.80
N PRO A 57 -12.30 23.55 12.67
CA PRO A 57 -12.52 24.18 11.37
C PRO A 57 -11.32 24.12 10.42
N GLN A 58 -10.09 24.24 10.95
CA GLN A 58 -8.87 24.14 10.16
C GLN A 58 -8.69 22.76 9.51
N ARG A 59 -9.09 21.67 10.20
CA ARG A 59 -9.04 20.31 9.64
C ARG A 59 -10.05 20.16 8.51
N VAL A 60 -11.24 20.75 8.65
CA VAL A 60 -12.26 20.78 7.58
C VAL A 60 -11.75 21.56 6.37
N ALA A 61 -11.21 22.76 6.58
CA ALA A 61 -10.69 23.61 5.51
C ALA A 61 -9.55 22.93 4.71
N ASN A 62 -8.69 22.18 5.39
CA ASN A 62 -7.54 21.52 4.77
C ASN A 62 -7.84 20.12 4.19
N ALA A 63 -9.06 19.60 4.35
CA ALA A 63 -9.40 18.26 3.90
C ALA A 63 -9.41 18.15 2.36
N ASN A 64 -8.96 17.02 1.82
CA ASN A 64 -8.97 16.77 0.38
C ASN A 64 -10.38 16.85 -0.24
N VAL A 65 -11.41 16.45 0.51
CA VAL A 65 -12.80 16.56 0.06
C VAL A 65 -13.25 18.02 -0.08
N THR A 66 -12.82 18.90 0.82
CA THR A 66 -13.08 20.34 0.73
C THR A 66 -12.37 20.96 -0.47
N GLN A 67 -11.14 20.54 -0.75
CA GLN A 67 -10.41 20.94 -1.95
C GLN A 67 -11.11 20.46 -3.24
N PHE A 68 -11.65 19.24 -3.24
CA PHE A 68 -12.43 18.71 -4.36
C PHE A 68 -13.74 19.51 -4.58
N MET A 69 -14.48 19.85 -3.51
CA MET A 69 -15.67 20.70 -3.62
C MET A 69 -15.34 22.10 -4.14
N ALA A 70 -14.22 22.69 -3.69
CA ALA A 70 -13.75 23.96 -4.22
C ALA A 70 -13.40 23.85 -5.72
N TRP A 71 -12.76 22.76 -6.14
CA TRP A 71 -12.47 22.48 -7.55
C TRP A 71 -13.74 22.29 -8.39
N LEU A 72 -14.77 21.62 -7.85
CA LEU A 72 -16.08 21.49 -8.51
C LEU A 72 -16.74 22.86 -8.70
N LYS A 73 -16.67 23.73 -7.68
CA LYS A 73 -17.19 25.10 -7.78
C LYS A 73 -16.50 25.90 -8.87
N THR A 74 -15.17 25.87 -8.93
CA THR A 74 -14.40 26.67 -9.91
C THR A 74 -14.48 26.11 -11.32
N THR A 75 -14.46 24.79 -11.48
CA THR A 75 -14.34 24.13 -12.79
C THR A 75 -15.70 23.78 -13.39
N ARG A 76 -16.72 23.53 -12.56
CA ARG A 76 -18.06 23.09 -12.97
C ARG A 76 -19.18 24.05 -12.57
N GLY A 77 -18.89 25.10 -11.80
CA GLY A 77 -19.93 25.99 -11.26
C GLY A 77 -20.82 25.34 -10.20
N LEU A 78 -20.43 24.17 -9.67
CA LEU A 78 -21.20 23.42 -8.68
C LEU A 78 -20.85 23.91 -7.26
N ASP A 79 -21.68 24.80 -6.73
CA ASP A 79 -21.53 25.33 -5.37
C ASP A 79 -22.31 24.48 -4.36
N LEU A 80 -21.63 23.49 -3.79
CA LEU A 80 -22.21 22.55 -2.82
C LEU A 80 -21.94 23.06 -1.39
N ALA A 81 -23.00 23.20 -0.61
CA ALA A 81 -22.94 23.84 0.71
C ALA A 81 -22.11 23.04 1.74
N ASP A 82 -22.22 21.71 1.72
CA ASP A 82 -21.58 20.81 2.67
C ASP A 82 -21.36 19.41 2.08
N TYR A 83 -20.84 18.50 2.91
CA TYR A 83 -20.63 17.11 2.54
C TYR A 83 -21.94 16.38 2.19
N HIS A 84 -23.05 16.70 2.85
CA HIS A 84 -24.34 16.06 2.57
C HIS A 84 -24.87 16.46 1.19
N ALA A 85 -24.71 17.72 0.79
CA ALA A 85 -25.01 18.19 -0.55
C ALA A 85 -24.12 17.49 -1.59
N LEU A 86 -22.81 17.36 -1.33
CA LEU A 86 -21.89 16.61 -2.19
C LEU A 86 -22.30 15.14 -2.35
N TRP A 87 -22.64 14.48 -1.25
CA TRP A 87 -23.08 13.09 -1.26
C TRP A 87 -24.41 12.90 -2.01
N ALA A 88 -25.40 13.75 -1.74
CA ALA A 88 -26.70 13.69 -2.42
C ALA A 88 -26.53 13.88 -3.93
N TRP A 89 -25.69 14.83 -4.34
CA TRP A 89 -25.35 15.03 -5.74
C TRP A 89 -24.58 13.84 -6.34
N SER A 90 -23.59 13.27 -5.64
CA SER A 90 -22.77 12.18 -6.19
C SER A 90 -23.54 10.90 -6.47
N VAL A 91 -24.65 10.67 -5.77
CA VAL A 91 -25.53 9.51 -6.00
C VAL A 91 -26.62 9.80 -7.03
N GLN A 92 -27.07 11.05 -7.16
CA GLN A 92 -28.06 11.46 -8.15
C GLN A 92 -27.44 11.57 -9.54
N GLU A 93 -26.28 12.23 -9.63
CA GLU A 93 -25.54 12.53 -10.86
C GLU A 93 -24.29 11.66 -10.99
N LEU A 94 -24.49 10.34 -10.90
CA LEU A 94 -23.42 9.35 -10.72
C LEU A 94 -22.35 9.41 -11.84
N GLU A 95 -22.75 9.46 -13.10
CA GLU A 95 -21.84 9.52 -14.25
C GLU A 95 -21.02 10.81 -14.24
N THR A 96 -21.69 11.94 -13.99
CA THR A 96 -21.06 13.26 -13.90
C THR A 96 -20.07 13.31 -12.75
N PHE A 97 -20.43 12.75 -11.59
CA PHE A 97 -19.57 12.65 -10.43
C PHE A 97 -18.29 11.86 -10.75
N TRP A 98 -18.41 10.66 -11.32
CA TRP A 98 -17.23 9.84 -11.63
C TRP A 98 -16.39 10.42 -12.77
N ALA A 99 -16.99 11.10 -13.74
CA ALA A 99 -16.25 11.88 -14.74
C ALA A 99 -15.47 13.04 -14.09
N CYS A 100 -16.03 13.69 -13.07
CA CYS A 100 -15.35 14.72 -12.29
C CYS A 100 -14.21 14.14 -11.46
N VAL A 101 -14.39 12.99 -10.81
CA VAL A 101 -13.33 12.27 -10.08
C VAL A 101 -12.19 11.90 -11.03
N TRP A 102 -12.51 11.37 -12.21
CA TRP A 102 -11.52 11.04 -13.23
C TRP A 102 -10.67 12.24 -13.64
N GLN A 103 -11.30 13.40 -13.85
CA GLN A 103 -10.59 14.63 -14.22
C GLN A 103 -9.79 15.22 -13.06
N TYR A 104 -10.37 15.24 -11.85
CA TYR A 104 -9.72 15.82 -10.67
C TYR A 104 -8.43 15.10 -10.31
N PHE A 105 -8.43 13.76 -10.38
CA PHE A 105 -7.23 12.96 -10.15
C PHE A 105 -6.34 12.82 -11.38
N ASP A 106 -6.65 13.52 -12.47
CA ASP A 106 -5.94 13.42 -13.75
C ASP A 106 -5.74 11.96 -14.17
N VAL A 107 -6.80 11.15 -14.24
CA VAL A 107 -6.66 9.74 -14.62
C VAL A 107 -6.26 9.66 -16.11
N GLN A 108 -5.06 9.12 -16.36
CA GLN A 108 -4.43 9.06 -17.67
C GLN A 108 -4.71 7.71 -18.32
N ALA A 109 -5.53 7.69 -19.35
CA ALA A 109 -5.77 6.48 -20.13
C ALA A 109 -5.10 6.57 -21.50
N ALA A 110 -4.55 5.45 -21.96
CA ALA A 110 -3.97 5.33 -23.29
C ALA A 110 -5.04 5.43 -24.38
N ALA A 111 -6.25 4.95 -24.10
CA ALA A 111 -7.46 5.24 -24.85
C ALA A 111 -8.49 5.85 -23.89
N PRO A 112 -9.18 6.94 -24.24
CA PRO A 112 -10.16 7.58 -23.37
C PRO A 112 -11.44 6.72 -23.24
N TYR A 113 -12.21 6.94 -22.17
CA TYR A 113 -13.56 6.36 -22.11
C TYR A 113 -14.48 7.05 -23.13
N THR A 114 -15.43 6.29 -23.66
CA THR A 114 -16.56 6.79 -24.44
C THR A 114 -17.75 7.11 -23.54
N THR A 115 -17.95 6.31 -22.48
CA THR A 115 -19.00 6.49 -21.49
C THR A 115 -18.48 6.05 -20.13
N ILE A 116 -18.70 6.86 -19.09
CA ILE A 116 -18.20 6.55 -17.74
C ILE A 116 -18.94 5.37 -17.10
N LEU A 117 -20.25 5.25 -17.31
CA LEU A 117 -21.08 4.14 -16.85
C LEU A 117 -22.14 3.86 -17.90
N SER A 118 -22.03 2.76 -18.63
CA SER A 118 -22.98 2.40 -19.69
C SER A 118 -24.11 1.51 -19.19
N THR A 119 -23.86 0.71 -18.14
CA THR A 119 -24.84 -0.20 -17.55
C THR A 119 -24.87 -0.06 -16.04
N ARG A 120 -26.03 0.29 -15.47
CA ARG A 120 -26.24 0.40 -14.01
C ARG A 120 -26.68 -0.92 -13.35
N ARG A 121 -27.04 -1.94 -14.14
CA ARG A 121 -27.56 -3.21 -13.62
C ARG A 121 -26.50 -3.95 -12.80
N MET A 122 -26.90 -4.49 -11.65
CA MET A 122 -26.02 -5.27 -10.78
C MET A 122 -26.50 -6.72 -10.64
N PRO A 123 -25.58 -7.72 -10.67
CA PRO A 123 -24.16 -7.61 -11.06
C PRO A 123 -23.99 -7.32 -12.56
N GLY A 124 -22.83 -6.83 -12.96
CA GLY A 124 -22.49 -6.55 -14.36
C GLY A 124 -22.56 -5.08 -14.78
N ALA A 125 -22.41 -4.15 -13.84
CA ALA A 125 -22.27 -2.75 -14.18
C ALA A 125 -20.98 -2.52 -15.00
N SER A 126 -21.05 -1.73 -16.06
CA SER A 126 -19.92 -1.50 -16.97
C SER A 126 -19.45 -0.05 -16.87
N TRP A 127 -18.20 0.10 -16.44
CA TRP A 127 -17.58 1.39 -16.14
C TRP A 127 -16.40 1.65 -17.08
N GLY A 128 -16.32 2.90 -17.57
CA GLY A 128 -15.20 3.37 -18.37
C GLY A 128 -15.08 2.70 -19.73
N ASP A 129 -16.21 2.41 -20.39
CA ASP A 129 -16.25 1.72 -21.67
C ASP A 129 -15.33 2.40 -22.70
N GLY A 130 -14.44 1.62 -23.32
CA GLY A 130 -13.43 2.10 -24.26
C GLY A 130 -12.12 2.57 -23.62
N ALA A 131 -12.09 2.85 -22.31
CA ALA A 131 -10.87 3.28 -21.67
C ALA A 131 -9.87 2.13 -21.48
N THR A 132 -8.59 2.41 -21.72
CA THR A 132 -7.49 1.50 -21.39
C THR A 132 -6.45 2.22 -20.55
N LEU A 133 -6.15 1.70 -19.37
CA LEU A 133 -5.17 2.29 -18.44
C LEU A 133 -4.35 1.22 -17.74
N ASN A 134 -3.27 1.63 -17.08
CA ASN A 134 -2.48 0.75 -16.23
C ASN A 134 -2.42 1.30 -14.79
N TYR A 135 -2.74 0.45 -13.81
CA TYR A 135 -2.71 0.81 -12.40
C TYR A 135 -1.29 1.16 -11.91
N ALA A 136 -0.31 0.32 -12.22
CA ALA A 136 1.07 0.52 -11.78
C ALA A 136 1.67 1.82 -12.37
N GLN A 137 1.31 2.17 -13.61
CA GLN A 137 1.66 3.45 -14.20
C GLN A 137 1.14 4.64 -13.37
N HIS A 138 -0.10 4.59 -12.90
CA HIS A 138 -0.67 5.65 -12.06
C HIS A 138 -0.03 5.74 -10.67
N VAL A 139 0.39 4.61 -10.10
CA VAL A 139 1.09 4.59 -8.82
C VAL A 139 2.46 5.26 -8.95
N LEU A 140 3.19 4.96 -10.03
CA LEU A 140 4.59 5.34 -10.23
C LEU A 140 4.79 6.70 -10.92
N ARG A 141 3.76 7.29 -11.54
CA ARG A 141 3.88 8.55 -12.30
C ARG A 141 4.21 9.76 -11.43
N ASN A 142 4.93 10.72 -12.01
CA ASN A 142 5.19 12.05 -11.43
C ASN A 142 5.78 12.00 -10.01
N ARG A 143 6.59 10.98 -9.71
CA ARG A 143 7.27 10.83 -8.44
C ARG A 143 8.73 11.24 -8.55
N PRO A 144 9.24 12.13 -7.68
CA PRO A 144 10.67 12.42 -7.61
C PRO A 144 11.45 11.14 -7.30
N ALA A 145 12.47 10.83 -8.11
CA ALA A 145 13.18 9.56 -8.02
C ALA A 145 13.86 9.35 -6.65
N ASP A 146 14.32 10.44 -6.03
CA ASP A 146 14.95 10.49 -4.71
C ASP A 146 13.94 10.55 -3.54
N GLY A 147 12.66 10.81 -3.84
CA GLY A 147 11.61 10.83 -2.82
C GLY A 147 11.37 9.44 -2.24
N ILE A 148 11.08 9.37 -0.94
CA ILE A 148 10.75 8.11 -0.27
C ILE A 148 9.37 7.63 -0.70
N ALA A 149 9.31 6.42 -1.24
CA ALA A 149 8.08 5.74 -1.65
C ALA A 149 7.54 4.83 -0.55
N LEU A 150 8.45 4.15 0.16
CA LEU A 150 8.11 3.14 1.14
C LEU A 150 9.05 3.22 2.34
N VAL A 151 8.48 3.12 3.53
CA VAL A 151 9.19 2.92 4.79
C VAL A 151 8.77 1.56 5.33
N PHE A 152 9.75 0.68 5.56
CA PHE A 152 9.54 -0.68 6.03
C PHE A 152 10.15 -0.87 7.41
N GLU A 153 9.36 -1.44 8.29
CA GLU A 153 9.77 -1.80 9.64
C GLU A 153 9.62 -3.31 9.83
N SER A 154 10.57 -3.91 10.55
CA SER A 154 10.62 -5.36 10.78
C SER A 154 11.20 -5.68 12.14
N GLU A 155 10.84 -6.84 12.68
CA GLU A 155 11.49 -7.40 13.87
C GLU A 155 12.93 -7.88 13.58
N VAL A 156 13.29 -8.13 12.31
CA VAL A 156 14.60 -8.73 11.94
C VAL A 156 15.60 -7.74 11.39
N CYS A 157 15.16 -6.56 10.96
CA CYS A 157 16.05 -5.55 10.40
C CYS A 157 15.66 -4.15 10.88
N PRO A 158 16.62 -3.21 10.92
CA PRO A 158 16.31 -1.81 11.13
C PRO A 158 15.27 -1.30 10.14
N MET A 159 14.63 -0.19 10.48
CA MET A 159 13.74 0.51 9.54
C MET A 159 14.51 0.84 8.26
N THR A 160 13.91 0.51 7.12
CA THR A 160 14.50 0.75 5.80
C THR A 160 13.59 1.61 4.96
N GLU A 161 14.19 2.38 4.07
CA GLU A 161 13.47 3.25 3.15
C GLU A 161 13.76 2.83 1.71
N LEU A 162 12.75 2.94 0.86
CA LEU A 162 12.86 2.71 -0.57
C LEU A 162 12.44 3.98 -1.30
N THR A 163 13.31 4.49 -2.16
CA THR A 163 13.00 5.64 -3.01
C THR A 163 12.04 5.23 -4.14
N TRP A 164 11.36 6.21 -4.76
CA TRP A 164 10.56 5.96 -5.95
C TRP A 164 11.38 5.45 -7.13
N GLY A 165 12.64 5.89 -7.27
CA GLY A 165 13.57 5.40 -8.28
C GLY A 165 13.93 3.94 -8.08
N GLU A 166 14.27 3.55 -6.84
CA GLU A 166 14.51 2.16 -6.44
C GLU A 166 13.28 1.29 -6.70
N LEU A 167 12.10 1.74 -6.25
CA LEU A 167 10.84 1.01 -6.42
C LEU A 167 10.56 0.77 -7.90
N THR A 168 10.66 1.82 -8.73
CA THR A 168 10.42 1.73 -10.17
C THR A 168 11.37 0.75 -10.85
N ARG A 169 12.67 0.82 -10.50
CA ARG A 169 13.69 -0.10 -11.04
C ARG A 169 13.42 -1.56 -10.64
N GLN A 170 13.05 -1.81 -9.39
CA GLN A 170 12.74 -3.16 -8.92
C GLN A 170 11.46 -3.70 -9.57
N VAL A 171 10.41 -2.88 -9.69
CA VAL A 171 9.16 -3.24 -10.40
C VAL A 171 9.46 -3.61 -11.84
N ALA A 172 10.25 -2.81 -12.55
CA ALA A 172 10.65 -3.09 -13.93
C ALA A 172 11.44 -4.39 -14.05
N ALA A 173 12.38 -4.66 -13.14
CA ALA A 173 13.18 -5.89 -13.14
C ALA A 173 12.31 -7.14 -12.91
N VAL A 174 11.41 -7.11 -11.93
CA VAL A 174 10.49 -8.22 -11.67
C VAL A 174 9.53 -8.42 -12.83
N ALA A 175 8.99 -7.35 -13.42
CA ALA A 175 8.11 -7.44 -14.59
C ALA A 175 8.83 -8.06 -15.80
N GLN A 176 10.10 -7.73 -16.03
CA GLN A 176 10.92 -8.36 -17.07
C GLN A 176 11.14 -9.87 -16.80
N GLY A 177 11.46 -10.24 -15.57
CA GLY A 177 11.60 -11.65 -15.17
C GLY A 177 10.31 -12.43 -15.37
N LEU A 178 9.17 -11.87 -14.98
CA LEU A 178 7.86 -12.49 -15.18
C LEU A 178 7.52 -12.65 -16.68
N ARG A 179 7.81 -11.65 -17.53
CA ARG A 179 7.66 -11.81 -18.99
C ARG A 179 8.55 -12.91 -19.55
N ALA A 180 9.79 -13.05 -19.05
CA ALA A 180 10.70 -14.10 -19.48
C ALA A 180 10.18 -15.51 -19.10
N LEU A 181 9.42 -15.62 -18.01
CA LEU A 181 8.66 -16.82 -17.62
C LEU A 181 7.34 -16.97 -18.40
N GLY A 182 7.08 -16.10 -19.38
CA GLY A 182 5.92 -16.15 -20.25
C GLY A 182 4.66 -15.48 -19.68
N VAL A 183 4.72 -14.77 -18.56
CA VAL A 183 3.55 -14.09 -17.97
C VAL A 183 3.10 -12.92 -18.87
N GLY A 184 1.82 -12.91 -19.23
CA GLY A 184 1.18 -11.84 -19.98
C GLY A 184 -0.16 -11.39 -19.38
N GLN A 185 -0.89 -10.58 -20.14
CA GLN A 185 -2.21 -10.08 -19.73
C GLN A 185 -3.19 -11.24 -19.49
N GLY A 186 -3.88 -11.22 -18.35
CA GLY A 186 -4.84 -12.26 -17.95
C GLY A 186 -4.24 -13.52 -17.32
N ASP A 187 -2.92 -13.70 -17.34
CA ASP A 187 -2.27 -14.77 -16.57
C ASP A 187 -2.38 -14.48 -15.07
N ARG A 188 -2.57 -15.53 -14.26
CA ARG A 188 -2.62 -15.40 -12.80
C ARG A 188 -1.23 -15.63 -12.21
N VAL A 189 -0.79 -14.69 -11.38
CA VAL A 189 0.43 -14.81 -10.56
C VAL A 189 0.00 -14.79 -9.11
N VAL A 190 0.30 -15.88 -8.40
CA VAL A 190 -0.03 -16.02 -6.98
C VAL A 190 1.18 -15.75 -6.10
N ALA A 191 0.93 -15.20 -4.92
CA ALA A 191 1.96 -14.91 -3.94
C ALA A 191 1.64 -15.52 -2.58
N TYR A 192 2.66 -16.10 -1.95
CA TYR A 192 2.64 -16.54 -0.57
C TYR A 192 3.72 -15.78 0.19
N LEU A 193 3.42 -14.51 0.48
CA LEU A 193 4.40 -13.50 0.91
C LEU A 193 3.88 -12.70 2.12
N PRO A 194 4.75 -12.31 3.06
CA PRO A 194 4.40 -11.43 4.18
C PRO A 194 4.24 -9.98 3.71
N ASN A 195 3.95 -9.07 4.64
CA ASN A 195 3.96 -7.63 4.37
C ASN A 195 5.40 -7.09 4.34
N ILE A 196 6.04 -7.20 3.18
CA ILE A 196 7.43 -6.77 2.93
C ILE A 196 7.52 -5.97 1.62
N PRO A 197 8.56 -5.14 1.40
CA PRO A 197 8.70 -4.34 0.19
C PRO A 197 8.60 -5.16 -1.10
N GLN A 198 9.14 -6.38 -1.09
CA GLN A 198 9.13 -7.31 -2.22
C GLN A 198 7.70 -7.70 -2.63
N THR A 199 6.76 -7.77 -1.69
CA THR A 199 5.34 -8.05 -1.97
C THR A 199 4.71 -6.92 -2.76
N LEU A 200 4.99 -5.66 -2.40
CA LEU A 200 4.54 -4.50 -3.16
C LEU A 200 5.17 -4.46 -4.56
N VAL A 201 6.48 -4.70 -4.64
CA VAL A 201 7.21 -4.76 -5.92
C VAL A 201 6.60 -5.82 -6.84
N ALA A 202 6.35 -7.03 -6.33
CA ALA A 202 5.76 -8.12 -7.08
C ALA A 202 4.32 -7.80 -7.55
N PHE A 203 3.49 -7.22 -6.67
CA PHE A 203 2.15 -6.78 -7.02
C PHE A 203 2.15 -5.75 -8.16
N LEU A 204 2.95 -4.69 -8.02
CA LEU A 204 3.05 -3.64 -9.04
C LEU A 204 3.62 -4.18 -10.36
N ALA A 205 4.57 -5.11 -10.30
CA ALA A 205 5.10 -5.78 -11.50
C ALA A 205 4.01 -6.57 -12.22
N VAL A 206 3.25 -7.40 -11.50
CA VAL A 206 2.14 -8.18 -12.07
C VAL A 206 1.06 -7.27 -12.66
N ALA A 207 0.66 -6.23 -11.93
CA ALA A 207 -0.30 -5.24 -12.41
C ALA A 207 0.21 -4.47 -13.65
N SER A 208 1.51 -4.20 -13.75
CA SER A 208 2.10 -3.53 -14.93
C SER A 208 2.00 -4.38 -16.21
N LEU A 209 1.92 -5.71 -16.08
CA LEU A 209 1.79 -6.65 -17.19
C LEU A 209 0.33 -6.89 -17.62
N GLY A 210 -0.64 -6.35 -16.88
CA GLY A 210 -2.05 -6.72 -17.04
C GLY A 210 -2.36 -8.15 -16.56
N ALA A 211 -1.42 -8.76 -15.83
CA ALA A 211 -1.63 -10.05 -15.18
C ALA A 211 -2.47 -9.87 -13.90
N ILE A 212 -3.06 -10.96 -13.43
CA ILE A 212 -3.97 -10.98 -12.29
C ILE A 212 -3.19 -11.41 -11.04
N TRP A 213 -3.15 -10.53 -10.04
CA TRP A 213 -2.52 -10.80 -8.75
C TRP A 213 -3.47 -11.45 -7.78
N ALA A 214 -3.01 -12.49 -7.08
CA ALA A 214 -3.65 -13.03 -5.90
C ALA A 214 -2.59 -13.32 -4.83
N CYS A 215 -2.89 -13.08 -3.56
CA CYS A 215 -1.92 -13.26 -2.48
C CYS A 215 -2.58 -13.94 -1.28
N SER A 216 -1.81 -14.77 -0.58
CA SER A 216 -2.13 -15.30 0.74
C SER A 216 -0.96 -15.04 1.67
N SER A 217 -1.27 -14.68 2.91
CA SER A 217 -0.26 -14.42 3.93
C SER A 217 0.38 -15.74 4.38
N PRO A 218 1.69 -15.76 4.71
CA PRO A 218 2.39 -16.97 5.10
C PRO A 218 1.93 -17.55 6.44
N ASP A 219 1.08 -16.87 7.20
CA ASP A 219 0.44 -17.43 8.40
C ASP A 219 -0.68 -18.44 8.07
N PHE A 220 -1.18 -18.48 6.84
CA PHE A 220 -2.18 -19.47 6.42
C PHE A 220 -1.55 -20.86 6.29
N GLY A 221 -2.27 -21.89 6.75
CA GLY A 221 -1.87 -23.28 6.53
C GLY A 221 -1.88 -23.65 5.05
N THR A 222 -0.92 -24.48 4.62
CA THR A 222 -0.68 -24.85 3.22
C THR A 222 -1.93 -25.35 2.50
N ALA A 223 -2.74 -26.19 3.14
CA ALA A 223 -3.98 -26.73 2.55
C ALA A 223 -4.95 -25.61 2.14
N SER A 224 -5.17 -24.63 3.02
CA SER A 224 -6.02 -23.47 2.77
C SER A 224 -5.53 -22.60 1.61
N VAL A 225 -4.21 -22.52 1.42
CA VAL A 225 -3.57 -21.77 0.33
C VAL A 225 -3.76 -22.51 -1.00
N ILE A 226 -3.52 -23.82 -1.01
CA ILE A 226 -3.72 -24.68 -2.17
C ILE A 226 -5.17 -24.61 -2.64
N ASP A 227 -6.14 -24.77 -1.73
CA ASP A 227 -7.56 -24.73 -2.07
C ASP A 227 -7.97 -23.43 -2.76
N ARG A 228 -7.32 -22.30 -2.43
CA ARG A 228 -7.56 -21.01 -3.09
C ARG A 228 -6.88 -20.92 -4.44
N PHE A 229 -5.61 -21.31 -4.51
CA PHE A 229 -4.81 -21.12 -5.72
C PHE A 229 -5.19 -22.09 -6.84
N VAL A 230 -5.58 -23.32 -6.52
CA VAL A 230 -6.01 -24.30 -7.54
C VAL A 230 -7.22 -23.79 -8.33
N GLN A 231 -8.15 -23.08 -7.69
CA GLN A 231 -9.35 -22.53 -8.35
C GLN A 231 -9.03 -21.52 -9.46
N ILE A 232 -7.90 -20.84 -9.38
CA ILE A 232 -7.52 -19.78 -10.34
C ILE A 232 -6.39 -20.20 -11.27
N ALA A 233 -5.92 -21.46 -11.19
CA ALA A 233 -4.91 -22.06 -12.05
C ALA A 233 -3.74 -21.11 -12.39
N PRO A 234 -2.90 -20.74 -11.40
CA PRO A 234 -1.84 -19.76 -11.58
C PRO A 234 -0.71 -20.30 -12.45
N LYS A 235 -0.06 -19.39 -13.17
CA LYS A 235 1.10 -19.68 -14.01
C LYS A 235 2.41 -19.59 -13.24
N VAL A 236 2.47 -18.70 -12.25
CA VAL A 236 3.65 -18.45 -11.42
C VAL A 236 3.23 -18.34 -9.96
N LEU A 237 4.04 -18.92 -9.08
CA LEU A 237 3.99 -18.73 -7.63
C LEU A 237 5.24 -17.97 -7.18
N ILE A 238 5.05 -16.91 -6.39
CA ILE A 238 6.12 -16.19 -5.69
C ILE A 238 5.97 -16.48 -4.20
N ALA A 239 6.99 -17.02 -3.54
CA ALA A 239 6.89 -17.43 -2.14
C ALA A 239 8.16 -17.07 -1.35
N VAL A 240 8.00 -16.93 -0.03
CA VAL A 240 9.11 -16.90 0.93
C VAL A 240 9.37 -18.31 1.48
N ASP A 241 10.57 -18.53 2.02
CA ASP A 241 10.97 -19.72 2.79
C ASP A 241 10.56 -19.64 4.26
N GLY A 242 10.12 -18.46 4.73
CA GLY A 242 9.66 -18.26 6.09
C GLY A 242 9.40 -16.81 6.44
N TYR A 243 9.04 -16.58 7.71
CA TYR A 243 8.86 -15.25 8.27
C TYR A 243 9.11 -15.26 9.78
N ARG A 244 9.34 -14.08 10.37
CA ARG A 244 9.45 -13.88 11.82
C ARG A 244 8.25 -13.09 12.35
N TYR A 245 7.68 -13.54 13.47
CA TYR A 245 6.57 -12.86 14.13
C TYR A 245 6.62 -13.08 15.65
N GLY A 246 6.51 -12.02 16.44
CA GLY A 246 6.52 -12.11 17.90
C GLY A 246 7.82 -12.71 18.44
N GLY A 247 8.95 -12.41 17.78
CA GLY A 247 10.27 -12.93 18.14
C GLY A 247 10.50 -14.41 17.82
N ARG A 248 9.65 -15.06 17.00
CA ARG A 248 9.80 -16.46 16.60
C ARG A 248 9.85 -16.61 15.09
N ASP A 249 10.64 -17.56 14.62
CA ASP A 249 10.78 -17.88 13.20
C ASP A 249 9.83 -19.01 12.79
N PHE A 250 9.23 -18.88 11.61
CA PHE A 250 8.29 -19.83 11.02
C PHE A 250 8.76 -20.19 9.61
N ALA A 251 9.07 -21.47 9.36
CA ALA A 251 9.46 -21.98 8.05
C ALA A 251 8.24 -22.29 7.15
N ARG A 252 8.43 -22.23 5.83
CA ARG A 252 7.43 -22.53 4.80
C ARG A 252 7.95 -23.39 3.66
#